data_AF-A0A081RT44-F1
#
_entry.id   AF-A0A081RT44-F1
#
_cell.length_a   1.000
_cell.length_b   1.000
_cell.length_c   1.000
_cell.angle_alpha   90.00
_cell.angle_beta   90.00
_cell.angle_gamma   90.00
#
_symmetry.space_group_name_H-M   'P 1'
#
loop_
_entity.id
_entity.type
_entity.pdbx_description
1 polymer ?
#
loop_
_entity_poly.entity_id
_entity_poly.type
_entity_poly.pdbx_seq_one_letter_code
_entity_poly.pdbx_strand_id
1 'polypeptide(L)'
;MNTSTYFFLNTENIKYYDDPQINKGDTPQPISNDWPNLPIEFQKDIDDVINLTGLLYFFKGSQYLKFDIAKAQIIDGPKPIVDGWPGLKGTGFENGIDAATELSTNTVCFFKGKDCIDYTMSSHTANKKIISDRWGTTGKYSGFSENLDAVILWKNIAGSIIYLFKGNRYIRYNTKSNAIDGGPTAIKTYWHGVAFNKIQAAVSVDTDLLGSNSSGNCGGTCGTNNTGKYCIQLPHNIKFGLSAYVNTDIHQQTIKVYIDDQLADTLTGKGVNSVLGFKTYSSGTGKVCIEIAGDGKPCKLRYANNPLDAKPGTTIIGAENGTANKYNDSVVVLIWPQA
;
A
#
# COMPACT_ATOMS: atom_id res chain seq x y z
N MET A 1 -13.14 10.20 -6.16
CA MET A 1 -12.04 9.22 -6.28
C MET A 1 -10.76 10.02 -6.30
N ASN A 2 -9.90 9.79 -5.33
CA ASN A 2 -8.57 10.40 -5.27
C ASN A 2 -7.64 9.56 -6.15
N THR A 3 -7.74 9.76 -7.46
CA THR A 3 -6.94 9.02 -8.42
C THR A 3 -5.65 9.78 -8.68
N SER A 4 -4.52 9.07 -8.68
CA SER A 4 -3.26 9.58 -9.19
C SER A 4 -2.78 8.70 -10.33
N THR A 5 -2.23 9.33 -11.36
CA THR A 5 -1.60 8.66 -12.48
C THR A 5 -0.10 8.64 -12.27
N TYR A 6 0.52 7.46 -12.33
CA TYR A 6 1.96 7.30 -12.27
C TYR A 6 2.50 7.20 -13.68
N PHE A 7 3.39 8.11 -14.05
CA PHE A 7 4.15 8.08 -15.30
C PHE A 7 5.54 7.54 -15.03
N PHE A 8 6.01 6.56 -15.80
CA PHE A 8 7.32 5.95 -15.63
C PHE A 8 8.24 6.29 -16.80
N LEU A 9 9.53 6.45 -16.50
CA LEU A 9 10.60 6.59 -17.48
C LEU A 9 11.92 6.09 -16.89
N ASN A 10 12.54 5.10 -17.56
CA ASN A 10 13.78 4.48 -17.09
C ASN A 10 13.65 3.98 -15.64
N THR A 11 14.37 4.59 -14.70
CA THR A 11 14.41 4.24 -13.27
C THR A 11 13.51 5.13 -12.39
N GLU A 12 12.80 6.07 -13.00
CA GLU A 12 12.04 7.11 -12.28
C GLU A 12 10.55 7.04 -12.60
N ASN A 13 9.75 7.58 -11.69
CA ASN A 13 8.36 7.87 -11.95
C ASN A 13 7.97 9.27 -11.46
N ILE A 14 6.88 9.77 -12.01
CA ILE A 14 6.19 10.99 -11.59
C ILE A 14 4.78 10.60 -11.17
N LYS A 15 4.40 10.95 -9.95
CA LYS A 15 3.01 10.91 -9.52
C LYS A 15 2.30 12.18 -10.03
N TYR A 16 1.20 12.00 -10.75
CA TYR A 16 0.38 13.05 -11.32
C TYR A 16 -0.99 13.03 -10.63
N TYR A 17 -1.35 14.14 -10.00
CA TYR A 17 -2.63 14.25 -9.28
C TYR A 17 -3.75 14.53 -10.28
N ASP A 18 -4.70 13.61 -10.42
CA ASP A 18 -5.85 13.73 -11.32
C ASP A 18 -6.98 14.62 -10.73
N ASP A 19 -6.60 15.56 -9.86
CA ASP A 19 -7.49 16.56 -9.26
C ASP A 19 -7.54 17.80 -10.16
N PRO A 20 -8.72 18.24 -10.63
CA PRO A 20 -8.87 19.46 -11.43
C PRO A 20 -8.27 20.73 -10.78
N GLN A 21 -8.13 20.77 -9.45
CA GLN A 21 -7.58 21.90 -8.71
C GLN A 21 -6.04 21.90 -8.64
N ILE A 22 -5.42 20.73 -8.71
CA ILE A 22 -3.96 20.56 -8.63
C ILE A 22 -3.37 20.30 -10.01
N ASN A 23 -3.92 19.29 -10.71
CA ASN A 23 -3.58 18.81 -12.06
C ASN A 23 -2.09 18.97 -12.41
N LYS A 24 -1.22 18.43 -11.55
CA LYS A 24 0.21 18.66 -11.57
C LYS A 24 0.98 17.37 -11.27
N GLY A 25 2.11 17.20 -11.95
CA GLY A 25 3.10 16.18 -11.62
C GLY A 25 4.06 16.62 -10.51
N ASP A 26 4.42 15.68 -9.65
CA ASP A 26 5.54 15.83 -8.71
C ASP A 26 6.90 15.84 -9.42
N THR A 27 7.95 16.12 -8.67
CA THR A 27 9.31 15.94 -9.16
C THR A 27 9.57 14.46 -9.46
N PRO A 28 10.24 14.12 -10.58
CA PRO A 28 10.70 12.76 -10.82
C PRO A 28 11.45 12.20 -9.61
N GLN A 29 11.14 10.95 -9.27
CA GLN A 29 11.79 10.25 -8.18
C GLN A 29 12.04 8.80 -8.55
N PRO A 30 12.99 8.11 -7.89
CA PRO A 30 13.21 6.68 -8.11
C PRO A 30 11.92 5.87 -7.93
N ILE A 31 11.70 4.88 -8.79
CA ILE A 31 10.52 3.99 -8.72
C ILE A 31 10.37 3.36 -7.34
N SER A 32 11.49 3.04 -6.68
CA SER A 32 11.53 2.48 -5.32
C SER A 32 10.90 3.37 -4.24
N ASN A 33 10.72 4.68 -4.47
CA ASN A 33 10.11 5.57 -3.49
C ASN A 33 8.60 5.36 -3.41
N ASP A 34 7.92 5.32 -4.57
CA ASP A 34 6.47 5.08 -4.63
C ASP A 34 6.14 3.59 -4.61
N TRP A 35 7.07 2.74 -5.04
CA TRP A 35 6.90 1.30 -5.20
C TRP A 35 8.02 0.50 -4.52
N PRO A 36 8.23 0.66 -3.20
CA PRO A 36 9.37 0.07 -2.47
C PRO A 36 9.36 -1.46 -2.47
N ASN A 37 8.19 -2.05 -2.64
CA ASN A 37 8.00 -3.50 -2.62
C ASN A 37 8.18 -4.16 -3.99
N LEU A 38 8.47 -3.42 -5.07
CA LEU A 38 8.84 -4.00 -6.36
C LEU A 38 10.26 -4.61 -6.29
N PRO A 39 10.54 -5.72 -6.97
CA PRO A 39 11.88 -6.26 -7.03
C PRO A 39 12.76 -5.36 -7.91
N ILE A 40 14.08 -5.40 -7.70
CA ILE A 40 15.04 -4.47 -8.30
C ILE A 40 14.93 -4.39 -9.84
N GLU A 41 14.60 -5.51 -10.49
CA GLU A 41 14.45 -5.60 -11.94
C GLU A 41 13.20 -4.90 -12.48
N PHE A 42 12.14 -4.76 -11.67
CA PHE A 42 10.93 -3.99 -11.98
C PHE A 42 10.98 -2.54 -11.46
N GLN A 43 12.09 -2.11 -10.86
CA GLN A 43 12.31 -0.70 -10.49
C GLN A 43 13.01 0.10 -11.60
N LYS A 44 13.07 -0.44 -12.81
CA LYS A 44 13.62 0.21 -13.99
C LYS A 44 13.00 -0.37 -15.25
N ASP A 45 13.02 0.41 -16.34
CA ASP A 45 12.67 0.00 -17.69
C ASP A 45 11.41 -0.87 -17.73
N ILE A 46 10.34 -0.40 -17.08
CA ILE A 46 9.01 -1.03 -17.11
C ILE A 46 8.40 -0.80 -18.48
N ASP A 47 7.87 -1.85 -19.10
CA ASP A 47 7.29 -1.79 -20.44
C ASP A 47 5.87 -1.19 -20.41
N ASP A 48 4.99 -1.70 -19.53
CA ASP A 48 3.78 -0.98 -19.14
C ASP A 48 3.19 -1.50 -17.82
N VAL A 49 2.18 -0.81 -17.30
CA VAL A 49 1.43 -1.21 -16.10
C VAL A 49 -0.06 -1.03 -16.32
N ILE A 50 -0.85 -2.05 -15.99
CA ILE A 50 -2.32 -1.96 -16.00
C ILE A 50 -2.91 -2.20 -14.61
N ASN A 51 -4.04 -1.58 -14.32
CA ASN A 51 -4.86 -1.71 -13.12
C ASN A 51 -6.19 -2.40 -13.44
N LEU A 52 -6.27 -3.70 -13.16
CA LEU A 52 -7.52 -4.46 -13.22
C LEU A 52 -8.09 -4.65 -11.82
N THR A 53 -9.08 -3.82 -11.50
CA THR A 53 -9.92 -3.99 -10.31
C THR A 53 -9.11 -4.08 -9.01
N GLY A 54 -8.16 -3.15 -8.83
CA GLY A 54 -7.34 -3.08 -7.62
C GLY A 54 -6.08 -3.95 -7.65
N LEU A 55 -5.80 -4.61 -8.77
CA LEU A 55 -4.59 -5.40 -9.00
C LEU A 55 -3.80 -4.77 -10.13
N LEU A 56 -2.56 -4.38 -9.84
CA LEU A 56 -1.64 -3.91 -10.86
C LEU A 56 -0.90 -5.10 -11.48
N TYR A 57 -0.73 -5.04 -12.79
CA TYR A 57 0.10 -5.98 -13.53
C TYR A 57 1.20 -5.16 -14.20
N PHE A 58 2.43 -5.35 -13.74
CA PHE A 58 3.60 -4.71 -14.32
C PHE A 58 4.18 -5.67 -15.36
N PHE A 59 4.54 -5.15 -16.53
CA PHE A 59 5.14 -5.91 -17.63
C PHE A 59 6.57 -5.44 -17.88
N LYS A 60 7.46 -6.39 -18.19
CA LYS A 60 8.86 -6.13 -18.54
C LYS A 60 9.44 -7.29 -19.32
N GLY A 61 9.88 -7.05 -20.55
CA GLY A 61 10.31 -8.10 -21.47
C GLY A 61 9.24 -9.18 -21.56
N SER A 62 9.66 -10.45 -21.53
CA SER A 62 8.73 -11.59 -21.55
C SER A 62 8.07 -11.90 -20.20
N GLN A 63 8.19 -11.03 -19.19
CA GLN A 63 7.73 -11.28 -17.83
C GLN A 63 6.65 -10.29 -17.38
N TYR A 64 5.87 -10.73 -16.40
CA TYR A 64 4.98 -9.86 -15.63
C TYR A 64 5.04 -10.17 -14.14
N LEU A 65 4.65 -9.20 -13.31
CA LEU A 65 4.33 -9.43 -11.90
C LEU A 65 2.96 -8.84 -11.58
N LYS A 66 2.36 -9.32 -10.48
CA LYS A 66 1.06 -8.87 -9.99
C LYS A 66 1.19 -8.27 -8.60
N PHE A 67 0.66 -7.08 -8.44
CA PHE A 67 0.71 -6.29 -7.21
C PHE A 67 -0.70 -5.97 -6.73
N ASP A 68 -0.96 -6.21 -5.45
CA ASP A 68 -2.22 -5.92 -4.78
C ASP A 68 -2.16 -4.50 -4.22
N ILE A 69 -2.98 -3.59 -4.76
CA ILE A 69 -2.99 -2.17 -4.37
C ILE A 69 -3.36 -2.05 -2.89
N ALA A 70 -4.39 -2.77 -2.45
CA ALA A 70 -4.89 -2.67 -1.08
C ALA A 70 -3.87 -3.13 -0.05
N LYS A 71 -3.11 -4.18 -0.36
CA LYS A 71 -2.04 -4.69 0.52
C LYS A 71 -0.68 -4.02 0.28
N ALA A 72 -0.57 -3.19 -0.74
CA ALA A 72 0.67 -2.58 -1.20
C ALA A 72 1.82 -3.59 -1.38
N GLN A 73 1.55 -4.79 -1.90
CA GLN A 73 2.56 -5.84 -2.03
C GLN A 73 2.40 -6.67 -3.31
N ILE A 74 3.49 -7.32 -3.72
CA ILE A 74 3.47 -8.32 -4.77
C ILE A 74 2.76 -9.57 -4.25
N ILE A 75 1.89 -10.14 -5.08
CA ILE A 75 1.14 -11.35 -4.76
C ILE A 75 1.38 -12.49 -5.77
N ASP A 76 2.04 -12.22 -6.88
CA ASP A 76 2.39 -13.22 -7.90
C ASP A 76 3.49 -12.69 -8.83
N GLY A 77 4.33 -13.58 -9.36
CA GLY A 77 5.47 -13.26 -10.23
C GLY A 77 6.69 -12.69 -9.48
N PRO A 78 7.75 -12.30 -10.22
CA PRO A 78 7.84 -12.26 -11.69
C PRO A 78 7.77 -13.64 -12.35
N LYS A 79 7.01 -13.76 -13.45
CA LYS A 79 6.93 -15.00 -14.25
C LYS A 79 6.59 -14.70 -15.71
N PRO A 80 6.72 -15.67 -16.64
CA PRO A 80 6.38 -15.48 -18.04
C PRO A 80 4.98 -14.90 -18.26
N ILE A 81 4.82 -13.99 -19.22
CA ILE A 81 3.52 -13.39 -19.56
C ILE A 81 2.45 -14.46 -19.80
N VAL A 82 2.78 -15.54 -20.51
CA VAL A 82 1.84 -16.61 -20.85
C VAL A 82 1.26 -17.36 -19.65
N ASP A 83 1.88 -17.26 -18.47
CA ASP A 83 1.38 -17.94 -17.26
C ASP A 83 0.17 -17.19 -16.66
N GLY A 84 0.10 -15.87 -16.83
CA GLY A 84 -1.06 -15.05 -16.43
C GLY A 84 -1.99 -14.71 -17.59
N TRP A 85 -1.46 -14.76 -18.80
CA TRP A 85 -2.09 -14.28 -20.02
C TRP A 85 -2.00 -15.34 -21.12
N PRO A 86 -2.54 -16.55 -20.92
CA PRO A 86 -2.31 -17.70 -21.79
C PRO A 86 -2.78 -17.48 -23.23
N GLY A 87 -3.79 -16.63 -23.44
CA GLY A 87 -4.27 -16.26 -24.77
C GLY A 87 -3.25 -15.48 -25.62
N LEU A 88 -2.20 -14.93 -25.00
CA LEU A 88 -1.12 -14.24 -25.73
C LEU A 88 -0.09 -15.21 -26.33
N LYS A 89 -0.15 -16.50 -26.02
CA LYS A 89 0.81 -17.49 -26.55
C LYS A 89 0.76 -17.56 -28.08
N GLY A 90 1.93 -17.42 -28.72
CA GLY A 90 2.07 -17.49 -30.19
C GLY A 90 1.63 -16.22 -30.92
N THR A 91 1.43 -15.10 -30.21
CA THR A 91 0.96 -13.85 -30.81
C THR A 91 2.08 -12.84 -31.07
N GLY A 92 3.24 -13.05 -30.45
CA GLY A 92 4.38 -12.14 -30.36
C GLY A 92 4.38 -11.32 -29.05
N PHE A 93 3.23 -11.16 -28.40
CA PHE A 93 3.08 -10.39 -27.16
C PHE A 93 3.58 -11.13 -25.92
N GLU A 94 3.75 -12.45 -26.00
CA GLU A 94 4.37 -13.25 -24.94
C GLU A 94 5.82 -12.85 -24.65
N ASN A 95 6.48 -12.17 -25.59
CA ASN A 95 7.88 -11.75 -25.50
C ASN A 95 8.05 -10.28 -25.09
N GLY A 96 6.95 -9.61 -24.75
CA GLY A 96 6.94 -8.22 -24.30
C GLY A 96 5.88 -7.39 -24.99
N ILE A 97 5.52 -6.29 -24.33
CA ILE A 97 4.40 -5.42 -24.66
C ILE A 97 4.97 -4.02 -24.82
N ASP A 98 4.52 -3.25 -25.81
CA ASP A 98 5.01 -1.87 -25.98
C ASP A 98 4.16 -0.89 -25.17
N ALA A 99 2.85 -1.16 -25.07
CA ALA A 99 1.91 -0.46 -24.21
C ALA A 99 0.67 -1.32 -23.92
N ALA A 100 -0.10 -0.99 -22.90
CA ALA A 100 -1.34 -1.66 -22.54
C ALA A 100 -2.33 -0.71 -21.86
N THR A 101 -3.63 -0.92 -22.07
CA THR A 101 -4.65 -0.12 -21.38
C THR A 101 -5.91 -0.94 -21.11
N GLU A 102 -6.63 -0.64 -20.04
CA GLU A 102 -7.89 -1.28 -19.75
C GLU A 102 -9.00 -0.64 -20.58
N LEU A 103 -9.81 -1.45 -21.25
CA LEU A 103 -11.02 -0.99 -21.94
C LEU A 103 -12.26 -1.16 -21.06
N SER A 104 -12.25 -2.17 -20.19
CA SER A 104 -13.30 -2.46 -19.21
C SER A 104 -12.73 -3.27 -18.05
N THR A 105 -13.56 -3.67 -17.09
CA THR A 105 -13.17 -4.60 -16.01
C THR A 105 -12.83 -6.01 -16.50
N ASN A 106 -13.20 -6.37 -17.74
CA ASN A 106 -12.98 -7.70 -18.32
C ASN A 106 -12.17 -7.65 -19.62
N THR A 107 -11.69 -6.48 -20.04
CA THR A 107 -11.01 -6.31 -21.33
C THR A 107 -9.80 -5.40 -21.22
N VAL A 108 -8.65 -5.87 -21.69
CA VAL A 108 -7.39 -5.13 -21.81
C VAL A 108 -7.01 -5.05 -23.28
N CYS A 109 -6.54 -3.90 -23.74
CA CYS A 109 -5.93 -3.77 -25.06
C CYS A 109 -4.41 -3.75 -24.90
N PHE A 110 -3.72 -4.72 -25.52
CA PHE A 110 -2.25 -4.75 -25.59
C PHE A 110 -1.79 -4.21 -26.94
N PHE A 111 -0.66 -3.51 -26.96
CA PHE A 111 -0.05 -2.93 -28.17
C PHE A 111 1.37 -3.45 -28.36
N LYS A 112 1.71 -3.83 -29.60
CA LYS A 112 3.07 -4.24 -29.98
C LYS A 112 3.31 -4.02 -31.47
N GLY A 113 4.35 -3.27 -31.81
CA GLY A 113 4.59 -2.88 -33.19
C GLY A 113 3.36 -2.18 -33.75
N LYS A 114 2.88 -2.62 -34.91
CA LYS A 114 1.65 -2.13 -35.56
C LYS A 114 0.36 -2.83 -35.10
N ASP A 115 0.49 -3.86 -34.29
CA ASP A 115 -0.62 -4.74 -33.90
C ASP A 115 -1.15 -4.37 -32.51
N CYS A 116 -2.42 -4.64 -32.27
CA CYS A 116 -3.00 -4.64 -30.94
C CYS A 116 -3.89 -5.87 -30.70
N ILE A 117 -4.09 -6.22 -29.44
CA ILE A 117 -4.94 -7.34 -29.03
C ILE A 117 -5.96 -6.84 -28.01
N ASP A 118 -7.24 -6.96 -28.34
CA ASP A 118 -8.31 -6.87 -27.34
C ASP A 118 -8.38 -8.24 -26.62
N TYR A 119 -7.86 -8.30 -25.40
CA TYR A 119 -7.80 -9.48 -24.55
C TYR A 119 -8.97 -9.54 -23.58
N THR A 120 -9.71 -10.65 -23.60
CA THR A 120 -10.84 -10.89 -22.68
C THR A 120 -10.38 -11.71 -21.48
N MET A 121 -10.52 -11.18 -20.26
CA MET A 121 -9.98 -11.79 -19.04
C MET A 121 -10.63 -13.13 -18.71
N SER A 122 -11.96 -13.18 -18.72
CA SER A 122 -12.74 -14.37 -18.33
C SER A 122 -12.53 -15.58 -19.25
N SER A 123 -12.31 -15.37 -20.55
CA SER A 123 -12.14 -16.44 -21.53
C SER A 123 -10.70 -16.59 -22.02
N HIS A 124 -9.79 -15.73 -21.57
CA HIS A 124 -8.41 -15.62 -22.07
C HIS A 124 -8.32 -15.55 -23.61
N THR A 125 -9.30 -14.90 -24.25
CA THR A 125 -9.34 -14.78 -25.72
C THR A 125 -8.56 -13.56 -26.18
N ALA A 126 -7.66 -13.73 -27.14
CA ALA A 126 -6.89 -12.66 -27.77
C ALA A 126 -7.42 -12.36 -29.17
N ASN A 127 -8.05 -11.20 -29.36
CA ASN A 127 -8.53 -10.75 -30.67
C ASN A 127 -7.53 -9.76 -31.28
N LYS A 128 -6.66 -10.25 -32.18
CA LYS A 128 -5.60 -9.47 -32.83
C LYS A 128 -6.15 -8.56 -33.94
N LYS A 129 -5.68 -7.32 -33.96
CA LYS A 129 -6.08 -6.23 -34.88
C LYS A 129 -4.87 -5.37 -35.25
N ILE A 130 -5.04 -4.50 -36.25
CA ILE A 130 -4.07 -3.44 -36.57
C ILE A 130 -4.46 -2.17 -35.80
N ILE A 131 -3.46 -1.46 -35.24
CA ILE A 131 -3.69 -0.25 -34.44
C ILE A 131 -4.43 0.82 -35.27
N SER A 132 -4.01 1.07 -36.51
CA SER A 132 -4.63 2.06 -37.40
C SER A 132 -6.14 1.83 -37.58
N ASP A 133 -6.54 0.58 -37.69
CA ASP A 133 -7.92 0.19 -37.97
C ASP A 133 -8.76 0.23 -36.68
N ARG A 134 -8.20 -0.26 -35.57
CA ARG A 134 -8.89 -0.31 -34.28
C ARG A 134 -9.08 1.06 -33.65
N TRP A 135 -8.11 1.97 -33.83
CA TRP A 135 -8.04 3.26 -33.15
C TRP A 135 -8.20 4.46 -34.09
N GLY A 136 -8.28 4.23 -35.40
CA GLY A 136 -8.43 5.29 -36.40
C GLY A 136 -7.20 6.18 -36.54
N THR A 137 -5.99 5.69 -36.23
CA THR A 137 -4.74 6.47 -36.26
C THR A 137 -4.21 6.68 -37.68
N THR A 138 -5.07 7.13 -38.60
CA THR A 138 -4.76 7.36 -40.02
C THR A 138 -4.48 8.84 -40.31
N GLY A 139 -3.99 9.15 -41.52
CA GLY A 139 -3.74 10.51 -41.98
C GLY A 139 -2.81 11.27 -41.03
N LYS A 140 -3.30 12.38 -40.44
CA LYS A 140 -2.52 13.20 -39.48
C LYS A 140 -2.11 12.46 -38.20
N TYR A 141 -2.68 11.29 -37.92
CA TYR A 141 -2.39 10.48 -36.73
C TYR A 141 -1.52 9.25 -37.03
N SER A 142 -1.05 9.08 -38.27
CA SER A 142 -0.25 7.92 -38.72
C SER A 142 0.99 7.63 -37.86
N GLY A 143 1.59 8.66 -37.25
CA GLY A 143 2.71 8.48 -36.30
C GLY A 143 2.36 7.70 -35.02
N PHE A 144 1.08 7.41 -34.76
CA PHE A 144 0.59 6.61 -33.63
C PHE A 144 0.04 5.25 -34.08
N SER A 145 0.36 4.80 -35.30
CA SER A 145 -0.06 3.50 -35.81
C SER A 145 0.85 2.34 -35.39
N GLU A 146 2.00 2.61 -34.77
CA GLU A 146 2.92 1.57 -34.33
C GLU A 146 3.84 2.02 -33.18
N ASN A 147 4.40 1.04 -32.46
CA ASN A 147 5.44 1.21 -31.44
C ASN A 147 5.06 2.29 -30.41
N LEU A 148 3.82 2.30 -29.93
CA LEU A 148 3.37 3.25 -28.92
C LEU A 148 4.23 3.13 -27.65
N ASP A 149 4.52 4.25 -27.01
CA ASP A 149 5.39 4.25 -25.84
C ASP A 149 4.60 4.05 -24.54
N ALA A 150 3.32 4.44 -24.48
CA ALA A 150 2.40 4.17 -23.37
C ALA A 150 0.96 4.44 -23.80
N VAL A 151 -0.02 3.78 -23.18
CA VAL A 151 -1.45 4.07 -23.39
C VAL A 151 -2.19 4.04 -22.07
N ILE A 152 -2.91 5.10 -21.72
CA ILE A 152 -3.65 5.15 -20.43
C ILE A 152 -5.12 5.43 -20.61
N LEU A 153 -5.94 4.73 -19.83
CA LEU A 153 -7.34 5.07 -19.61
C LEU A 153 -7.41 6.07 -18.45
N TRP A 154 -7.48 7.34 -18.82
CA TRP A 154 -7.66 8.41 -17.85
C TRP A 154 -9.14 8.63 -17.55
N LYS A 155 -9.54 8.45 -16.29
CA LYS A 155 -10.91 8.62 -15.83
C LYS A 155 -11.04 9.93 -15.08
N ASN A 156 -11.90 10.82 -15.54
CA ASN A 156 -12.26 12.04 -14.81
C ASN A 156 -13.78 12.19 -14.70
N ILE A 157 -14.23 13.24 -14.03
CA ILE A 157 -15.66 13.56 -13.86
C ILE A 157 -16.42 13.75 -15.19
N ALA A 158 -15.73 14.12 -16.27
CA ALA A 158 -16.31 14.35 -17.59
C ALA A 158 -16.42 13.06 -18.43
N GLY A 159 -15.71 12.00 -18.05
CA GLY A 159 -15.75 10.69 -18.70
C GLY A 159 -14.40 9.99 -18.71
N SER A 160 -14.30 8.95 -19.54
CA SER A 160 -13.06 8.20 -19.74
C SER A 160 -12.44 8.56 -21.08
N ILE A 161 -11.17 8.93 -21.03
CA ILE A 161 -10.39 9.35 -22.18
C ILE A 161 -9.16 8.45 -22.25
N ILE A 162 -8.85 7.95 -23.44
CA ILE A 162 -7.64 7.17 -23.65
C ILE A 162 -6.58 8.07 -24.30
N TYR A 163 -5.41 8.16 -23.68
CA TYR A 163 -4.27 8.89 -24.23
C TYR A 163 -3.26 7.88 -24.79
N LEU A 164 -2.90 8.05 -26.07
CA LEU A 164 -1.87 7.24 -26.73
C LEU A 164 -0.62 8.11 -26.85
N PHE A 165 0.49 7.69 -26.22
CA PHE A 165 1.75 8.43 -26.19
C PHE A 165 2.75 7.86 -27.20
N LYS A 166 3.45 8.76 -27.90
CA LYS A 166 4.55 8.44 -28.80
C LYS A 166 5.55 9.59 -28.86
N GLY A 167 6.80 9.29 -28.53
CA GLY A 167 7.86 10.27 -28.35
C GLY A 167 7.44 11.33 -27.34
N ASN A 168 7.54 12.59 -27.74
CA ASN A 168 7.14 13.72 -26.91
C ASN A 168 5.69 14.18 -27.11
N ARG A 169 4.86 13.39 -27.79
CA ARG A 169 3.48 13.75 -28.14
C ARG A 169 2.48 12.70 -27.70
N TYR A 170 1.23 13.12 -27.64
CA TYR A 170 0.08 12.24 -27.44
C TYR A 170 -1.08 12.60 -28.37
N ILE A 171 -1.97 11.64 -28.58
CA ILE A 171 -3.31 11.84 -29.13
C ILE A 171 -4.36 11.42 -28.10
N ARG A 172 -5.55 11.98 -28.24
CA ARG A 172 -6.66 11.75 -27.32
C ARG A 172 -7.79 11.01 -28.02
N TYR A 173 -8.15 9.85 -27.49
CA TYR A 173 -9.26 9.03 -27.94
C TYR A 173 -10.40 9.12 -26.94
N ASN A 174 -11.55 9.59 -27.41
CA ASN A 174 -12.74 9.76 -26.59
C ASN A 174 -13.58 8.50 -26.64
N THR A 175 -13.73 7.83 -25.49
CA THR A 175 -14.45 6.54 -25.41
C THR A 175 -15.95 6.69 -25.65
N LYS A 176 -16.53 7.88 -25.46
CA LYS A 176 -17.97 8.14 -25.70
C LYS A 176 -18.28 8.29 -27.19
N SER A 177 -17.45 9.05 -27.92
CA SER A 177 -17.62 9.22 -29.36
C SER A 177 -16.93 8.15 -30.20
N ASN A 178 -16.12 7.28 -29.55
CA ASN A 178 -15.33 6.23 -30.19
C ASN A 178 -14.41 6.77 -31.30
N ALA A 179 -13.81 7.95 -31.06
CA ALA A 179 -13.00 8.66 -32.04
C ALA A 179 -11.85 9.45 -31.40
N ILE A 180 -10.79 9.68 -32.19
CA ILE A 180 -9.73 10.61 -31.83
C ILE A 180 -10.30 12.03 -31.91
N ASP A 181 -10.26 12.77 -30.80
CA ASP A 181 -10.81 14.12 -30.69
C ASP A 181 -9.76 15.17 -30.26
N GLY A 182 -8.48 14.78 -30.19
CA GLY A 182 -7.39 15.67 -29.80
C GLY A 182 -6.00 15.18 -30.21
N GLY A 183 -5.07 16.12 -30.35
CA GLY A 183 -3.68 15.88 -30.73
C GLY A 183 -3.41 15.84 -32.25
N PRO A 184 -2.17 15.52 -32.67
CA PRO A 184 -1.00 15.25 -31.83
C PRO A 184 -0.48 16.48 -31.07
N THR A 185 -0.45 16.41 -29.74
CA THR A 185 -0.06 17.52 -28.85
C THR A 185 1.18 17.14 -28.04
N ALA A 186 2.08 18.09 -27.75
CA ALA A 186 3.23 17.83 -26.89
C ALA A 186 2.78 17.51 -25.46
N ILE A 187 3.43 16.56 -24.79
CA ILE A 187 3.08 16.11 -23.43
C ILE A 187 2.99 17.32 -22.47
N LYS A 188 4.02 18.17 -22.48
CA LYS A 188 4.15 19.33 -21.58
C LYS A 188 3.08 20.42 -21.78
N THR A 189 2.32 20.39 -22.88
CA THR A 189 1.24 21.35 -23.13
C THR A 189 0.05 21.14 -22.20
N TYR A 190 -0.22 19.89 -21.81
CA TYR A 190 -1.38 19.54 -20.98
C TYR A 190 -0.98 18.90 -19.65
N TRP A 191 0.00 18.00 -19.68
CA TRP A 191 0.47 17.27 -18.50
C TRP A 191 1.46 18.13 -17.69
N HIS A 192 0.94 19.18 -17.06
CA HIS A 192 1.75 20.15 -16.31
C HIS A 192 2.51 19.48 -15.16
N GLY A 193 3.81 19.77 -15.01
CA GLY A 193 4.64 19.12 -13.99
C GLY A 193 5.18 17.74 -14.38
N VAL A 194 4.73 17.15 -15.50
CA VAL A 194 5.41 15.97 -16.07
C VAL A 194 6.69 16.44 -16.77
N ALA A 195 7.82 16.32 -16.07
CA ALA A 195 9.13 16.77 -16.56
C ALA A 195 9.68 15.92 -17.71
N PHE A 196 9.21 14.67 -17.83
CA PHE A 196 9.66 13.72 -18.84
C PHE A 196 9.38 14.20 -20.27
N ASN A 197 10.32 13.93 -21.17
CA ASN A 197 10.18 14.22 -22.60
C ASN A 197 9.44 13.11 -23.35
N LYS A 198 9.28 11.92 -22.76
CA LYS A 198 8.48 10.80 -23.25
C LYS A 198 7.90 10.05 -22.05
N ILE A 199 6.78 9.36 -22.23
CA ILE A 199 6.23 8.42 -21.25
C ILE A 199 6.53 7.02 -21.73
N GLN A 200 7.09 6.16 -20.87
CA GLN A 200 7.41 4.77 -21.21
C GLN A 200 6.38 3.77 -20.68
N ALA A 201 5.70 4.10 -19.59
CA ALA A 201 4.60 3.33 -19.04
C ALA A 201 3.75 4.28 -18.21
N ALA A 202 2.47 3.98 -18.05
CA ALA A 202 1.66 4.75 -17.12
C ALA A 202 0.41 4.01 -16.64
N VAL A 203 0.02 4.28 -15.40
CA VAL A 203 -1.16 3.66 -14.77
C VAL A 203 -1.86 4.61 -13.82
N SER A 204 -3.19 4.60 -13.83
CA SER A 204 -4.00 5.33 -12.85
C SER A 204 -4.37 4.43 -11.66
N VAL A 205 -4.17 4.95 -10.45
CA VAL A 205 -4.36 4.23 -9.19
C VAL A 205 -5.24 5.05 -8.27
N ASP A 206 -6.23 4.41 -7.64
CA ASP A 206 -6.95 5.00 -6.53
C ASP A 206 -6.03 5.02 -5.30
N THR A 207 -5.50 6.19 -4.96
CA THR A 207 -4.51 6.31 -3.89
C THR A 207 -5.12 6.13 -2.51
N ASP A 208 -6.44 6.24 -2.36
CA ASP A 208 -7.10 5.96 -1.09
C ASP A 208 -7.10 4.45 -0.78
N LEU A 209 -7.00 3.61 -1.84
CA LEU A 209 -6.91 2.16 -1.68
C LEU A 209 -5.48 1.68 -1.47
N LEU A 210 -4.46 2.44 -1.90
CA LEU A 210 -3.06 2.00 -1.84
C LEU A 210 -2.62 1.79 -0.38
N GLY A 211 -2.38 0.55 -0.01
CA GLY A 211 -2.03 0.19 1.36
C GLY A 211 -3.16 0.33 2.39
N SER A 212 -4.42 0.45 1.94
CA SER A 212 -5.59 0.54 2.84
C SER A 212 -5.78 -0.69 3.74
N ASN A 213 -5.31 -1.86 3.29
CA ASN A 213 -5.30 -3.11 4.06
C ASN A 213 -3.94 -3.44 4.68
N SER A 214 -2.90 -2.64 4.40
CA SER A 214 -1.74 -2.64 5.28
C SER A 214 -2.16 -1.92 6.56
N SER A 215 -2.67 -2.69 7.52
CA SER A 215 -2.54 -2.33 8.92
C SER A 215 -1.07 -1.94 9.10
N GLY A 216 -0.78 -0.66 9.31
CA GLY A 216 0.59 -0.19 9.49
C GLY A 216 1.28 -1.10 10.48
N ASN A 217 2.13 -1.99 9.99
CA ASN A 217 2.76 -3.03 10.79
C ASN A 217 3.93 -2.35 11.50
N CYS A 218 3.61 -1.49 12.47
CA CYS A 218 4.49 -1.26 13.59
C CYS A 218 4.69 -2.65 14.18
N GLY A 219 5.83 -3.30 13.94
CA GLY A 219 6.08 -4.75 14.13
C GLY A 219 5.94 -5.31 15.56
N GLY A 220 5.13 -4.68 16.39
CA GLY A 220 4.70 -5.12 17.70
C GLY A 220 3.48 -6.02 17.69
N THR A 221 3.22 -6.60 18.85
CA THR A 221 2.08 -7.50 19.09
C THR A 221 1.09 -6.78 20.01
N CYS A 222 -0.20 -6.79 19.67
CA CYS A 222 -1.26 -6.31 20.56
C CYS A 222 -2.28 -7.41 20.84
N GLY A 223 -3.03 -7.26 21.93
CA GLY A 223 -4.04 -8.24 22.31
C GLY A 223 -4.94 -7.74 23.44
N THR A 224 -5.91 -8.59 23.80
CA THR A 224 -6.81 -8.36 24.94
C THR A 224 -6.74 -9.53 25.92
N ASN A 225 -7.04 -9.25 27.19
CA ASN A 225 -7.12 -10.26 28.23
C ASN A 225 -8.22 -9.87 29.22
N ASN A 226 -9.19 -10.76 29.47
CA ASN A 226 -10.32 -10.51 30.37
C ASN A 226 -10.13 -11.11 31.78
N THR A 227 -8.97 -11.70 32.07
CA THR A 227 -8.63 -12.25 33.39
C THR A 227 -7.96 -11.23 34.30
N GLY A 228 -7.74 -10.00 33.83
CA GLY A 228 -7.07 -8.93 34.57
C GLY A 228 -5.57 -9.14 34.77
N LYS A 229 -4.94 -10.10 34.09
CA LYS A 229 -3.51 -10.39 34.24
C LYS A 229 -2.83 -10.63 32.90
N TYR A 230 -1.73 -9.94 32.65
CA TYR A 230 -0.93 -10.10 31.44
C TYR A 230 0.54 -10.36 31.79
N CYS A 231 1.14 -11.35 31.13
CA CYS A 231 2.51 -11.80 31.38
C CYS A 231 3.37 -11.63 30.12
N ILE A 232 4.61 -11.18 30.31
CA ILE A 232 5.58 -10.92 29.25
C ILE A 232 6.92 -11.55 29.67
N GLN A 233 7.66 -12.09 28.70
CA GLN A 233 9.01 -12.59 28.91
C GLN A 233 10.01 -11.47 28.58
N LEU A 234 10.73 -11.00 29.59
CA LEU A 234 11.86 -10.08 29.47
C LEU A 234 13.18 -10.85 29.44
N PRO A 235 14.28 -10.23 28.98
CA PRO A 235 15.62 -10.78 29.17
C PRO A 235 15.93 -11.05 30.65
N HIS A 236 16.74 -12.06 30.93
CA HIS A 236 17.09 -12.46 32.29
C HIS A 236 17.87 -11.34 33.01
N ASN A 237 17.53 -11.10 34.28
CA ASN A 237 18.18 -10.12 35.16
C ASN A 237 18.28 -8.69 34.59
N ILE A 238 17.38 -8.31 33.67
CA ILE A 238 17.36 -6.95 33.13
C ILE A 238 16.65 -6.01 34.08
N LYS A 239 17.16 -4.78 34.19
CA LYS A 239 16.42 -3.71 34.87
C LYS A 239 15.31 -3.19 33.97
N PHE A 240 14.10 -3.10 34.50
CA PHE A 240 12.99 -2.48 33.79
C PHE A 240 12.31 -1.42 34.65
N GLY A 241 11.87 -0.35 34.01
CA GLY A 241 11.06 0.70 34.58
C GLY A 241 9.58 0.39 34.42
N LEU A 242 8.79 0.75 35.44
CA LEU A 242 7.34 0.73 35.39
C LEU A 242 6.82 2.11 35.77
N SER A 243 5.95 2.66 34.92
CA SER A 243 5.13 3.82 35.24
C SER A 243 3.67 3.40 35.20
N ALA A 244 2.88 3.90 36.14
CA ALA A 244 1.46 3.63 36.20
C ALA A 244 0.67 4.91 36.42
N TYR A 245 -0.51 4.92 35.82
CA TYR A 245 -1.44 6.03 35.85
C TYR A 245 -2.86 5.49 36.06
N VAL A 246 -3.66 6.19 36.85
CA VAL A 246 -5.07 5.89 37.13
C VAL A 246 -5.93 7.06 36.71
N ASN A 247 -7.11 6.76 36.18
CA ASN A 247 -7.99 7.75 35.60
C ASN A 247 -9.46 7.40 35.81
N THR A 248 -9.77 7.08 37.06
CA THR A 248 -11.13 6.84 37.52
C THR A 248 -11.21 7.22 38.99
N ASP A 249 -12.18 8.06 39.32
CA ASP A 249 -12.57 8.45 40.67
C ASP A 249 -13.72 7.57 41.21
N ILE A 250 -14.23 6.66 40.37
CA ILE A 250 -15.27 5.69 40.75
C ILE A 250 -14.61 4.47 41.39
N HIS A 251 -13.64 3.87 40.70
CA HIS A 251 -13.01 2.61 41.11
C HIS A 251 -11.60 2.84 41.69
N GLN A 252 -11.26 2.15 42.78
CA GLN A 252 -9.87 2.09 43.24
C GLN A 252 -9.10 1.06 42.41
N GLN A 253 -8.13 1.50 41.64
CA GLN A 253 -7.25 0.65 40.85
C GLN A 253 -6.15 0.06 41.73
N THR A 254 -5.91 -1.23 41.56
CA THR A 254 -4.85 -2.00 42.21
C THR A 254 -4.05 -2.71 41.13
N ILE A 255 -2.76 -2.39 41.04
CA ILE A 255 -1.81 -2.95 40.09
C ILE A 255 -0.81 -3.79 40.89
N LYS A 256 -0.81 -5.10 40.68
CA LYS A 256 0.17 -6.01 41.28
C LYS A 256 1.24 -6.36 40.25
N VAL A 257 2.49 -6.26 40.66
CA VAL A 257 3.65 -6.61 39.86
C VAL A 257 4.17 -7.96 40.35
N TYR A 258 4.24 -8.95 39.46
CA TYR A 258 4.84 -10.24 39.76
C TYR A 258 6.12 -10.44 38.96
N ILE A 259 7.14 -11.01 39.60
CA ILE A 259 8.42 -11.38 39.01
C ILE A 259 8.67 -12.83 39.38
N ASP A 260 8.83 -13.71 38.38
CA ASP A 260 8.99 -15.15 38.56
C ASP A 260 7.89 -15.76 39.44
N ASP A 261 6.64 -15.36 39.16
CA ASP A 261 5.42 -15.73 39.88
C ASP A 261 5.34 -15.27 41.35
N GLN A 262 6.34 -14.55 41.86
CA GLN A 262 6.32 -13.93 43.18
C GLN A 262 5.79 -12.50 43.11
N LEU A 263 4.94 -12.11 44.08
CA LEU A 263 4.44 -10.74 44.19
C LEU A 263 5.60 -9.82 44.61
N ALA A 264 6.01 -8.93 43.71
CA ALA A 264 7.14 -8.01 43.90
C ALA A 264 6.69 -6.65 44.44
N ASP A 265 5.54 -6.13 43.98
CA ASP A 265 4.99 -4.85 44.45
C ASP A 265 3.47 -4.78 44.24
N THR A 266 2.81 -3.87 44.95
CA THR A 266 1.40 -3.52 44.78
C THR A 266 1.24 -2.00 44.80
N LEU A 267 0.78 -1.44 43.68
CA LEU A 267 0.49 -0.03 43.51
C LEU A 267 -1.02 0.17 43.55
N THR A 268 -1.50 1.14 44.33
CA THR A 268 -2.93 1.45 44.40
C THR A 268 -3.17 2.92 44.15
N GLY A 269 -4.25 3.25 43.45
CA GLY A 269 -4.64 4.64 43.23
C GLY A 269 -6.11 4.80 42.89
N LYS A 270 -6.62 6.00 43.15
CA LYS A 270 -7.97 6.42 42.82
C LYS A 270 -7.94 7.92 42.49
N GLY A 271 -8.56 8.32 41.39
CA GLY A 271 -8.56 9.69 40.91
C GLY A 271 -8.46 9.80 39.39
N VAL A 272 -8.76 10.99 38.88
CA VAL A 272 -8.65 11.33 37.46
C VAL A 272 -7.26 11.86 37.19
N ASN A 273 -6.65 11.42 36.09
CA ASN A 273 -5.31 11.83 35.66
C ASN A 273 -4.16 11.67 36.69
N SER A 274 -4.20 10.67 37.57
CA SER A 274 -3.25 10.54 38.68
C SER A 274 -2.13 9.55 38.37
N VAL A 275 -0.87 10.00 38.46
CA VAL A 275 0.32 9.16 38.23
C VAL A 275 0.76 8.53 39.55
N LEU A 276 0.91 7.20 39.59
CA LEU A 276 1.31 6.45 40.78
C LEU A 276 2.83 6.44 41.02
N GLY A 277 3.58 7.04 40.10
CA GLY A 277 5.03 7.20 40.14
C GLY A 277 5.78 6.25 39.22
N PHE A 278 7.11 6.33 39.28
CA PHE A 278 8.04 5.48 38.53
C PHE A 278 8.75 4.53 39.48
N LYS A 279 8.72 3.24 39.16
CA LYS A 279 9.41 2.18 39.89
C LYS A 279 10.40 1.50 38.97
N THR A 280 11.42 0.88 39.56
CA THR A 280 12.42 0.09 38.83
C THR A 280 12.59 -1.25 39.50
N TYR A 281 12.60 -2.32 38.71
CA TYR A 281 12.72 -3.70 39.18
C TYR A 281 13.81 -4.45 38.40
N SER A 282 14.15 -5.65 38.86
CA SER A 282 15.00 -6.61 38.13
C SER A 282 14.14 -7.80 37.69
N SER A 283 14.22 -8.22 36.43
CA SER A 283 13.30 -9.23 35.86
C SER A 283 13.54 -10.67 36.30
N GLY A 284 14.60 -10.97 37.07
CA GLY A 284 14.89 -12.34 37.53
C GLY A 284 15.09 -13.31 36.35
N THR A 285 14.31 -14.39 36.29
CA THR A 285 14.31 -15.33 35.13
C THR A 285 13.61 -14.75 33.90
N GLY A 286 13.04 -13.55 33.99
CA GLY A 286 12.44 -12.81 32.90
C GLY A 286 10.91 -12.86 32.87
N LYS A 287 10.27 -13.70 33.68
CA LYS A 287 8.80 -13.77 33.69
C LYS A 287 8.21 -12.64 34.51
N VAL A 288 7.68 -11.62 33.85
CA VAL A 288 7.01 -10.48 34.50
C VAL A 288 5.52 -10.51 34.19
N CYS A 289 4.69 -10.42 35.23
CA CYS A 289 3.23 -10.32 35.05
C CYS A 289 2.67 -9.10 35.76
N ILE A 290 1.76 -8.41 35.09
CA ILE A 290 0.99 -7.29 35.64
C ILE A 290 -0.46 -7.73 35.79
N GLU A 291 -0.97 -7.66 37.02
CA GLU A 291 -2.38 -7.88 37.32
C GLU A 291 -3.02 -6.56 37.71
N ILE A 292 -4.14 -6.21 37.09
CA ILE A 292 -4.87 -4.98 37.34
C ILE A 292 -6.31 -5.33 37.72
N ALA A 293 -6.73 -4.82 38.87
CA ALA A 293 -8.08 -4.97 39.39
C ALA A 293 -8.61 -3.60 39.84
N GLY A 294 -9.91 -3.35 39.63
CA GLY A 294 -10.58 -2.21 40.24
C GLY A 294 -11.67 -2.67 41.21
N ASP A 295 -11.65 -2.08 42.40
CA ASP A 295 -12.46 -2.50 43.55
C ASP A 295 -12.37 -4.02 43.82
N GLY A 296 -11.17 -4.57 43.65
CA GLY A 296 -10.87 -5.99 43.86
C GLY A 296 -11.34 -6.95 42.76
N LYS A 297 -11.96 -6.45 41.67
CA LYS A 297 -12.38 -7.27 40.53
C LYS A 297 -11.41 -7.15 39.36
N PRO A 298 -11.07 -8.25 38.65
CA PRO A 298 -10.20 -8.21 37.49
C PRO A 298 -10.70 -7.24 36.42
N CYS A 299 -9.81 -6.38 35.92
CA CYS A 299 -10.12 -5.49 34.81
C CYS A 299 -10.03 -6.24 33.47
N LYS A 300 -10.72 -5.74 32.44
CA LYS A 300 -10.38 -6.09 31.06
C LYS A 300 -9.13 -5.33 30.66
N LEU A 301 -8.18 -6.04 30.06
CA LEU A 301 -6.92 -5.49 29.62
C LEU A 301 -6.86 -5.43 28.10
N ARG A 302 -6.25 -4.38 27.59
CA ARG A 302 -5.69 -4.29 26.24
C ARG A 302 -4.22 -3.97 26.38
N TYR A 303 -3.38 -4.66 25.63
CA TYR A 303 -1.94 -4.44 25.68
C TYR A 303 -1.34 -4.32 24.28
N ALA A 304 -0.19 -3.64 24.22
CA ALA A 304 0.65 -3.54 23.05
C ALA A 304 2.12 -3.65 23.47
N ASN A 305 2.86 -4.53 22.81
CA ASN A 305 4.31 -4.64 22.95
C ASN A 305 4.94 -4.03 21.72
N ASN A 306 5.86 -3.08 21.90
CA ASN A 306 6.61 -2.46 20.81
C ASN A 306 8.05 -3.03 20.77
N PRO A 307 8.53 -3.48 19.60
CA PRO A 307 9.94 -3.83 19.45
C PRO A 307 10.81 -2.57 19.37
N LEU A 308 12.03 -2.71 19.84
CA LEU A 308 13.15 -1.80 19.68
C LEU A 308 14.30 -2.68 19.15
N ASP A 309 14.82 -2.40 17.95
CA ASP A 309 15.78 -3.26 17.23
C ASP A 309 15.33 -4.73 17.07
N ALA A 310 14.06 -4.93 16.66
CA ALA A 310 13.42 -6.23 16.48
C ALA A 310 13.28 -7.11 17.75
N LYS A 311 13.57 -6.56 18.94
CA LYS A 311 13.35 -7.21 20.24
C LYS A 311 12.34 -6.40 21.08
N PRO A 312 11.45 -7.00 21.88
CA PRO A 312 10.53 -6.25 22.74
C PRO A 312 11.30 -5.23 23.61
N GLY A 313 10.88 -3.95 23.62
CA GLY A 313 11.54 -2.89 24.40
C GLY A 313 10.57 -2.05 25.26
N THR A 314 9.28 -2.04 24.91
CA THR A 314 8.24 -1.35 25.67
C THR A 314 6.95 -2.17 25.65
N THR A 315 6.23 -2.19 26.77
CA THR A 315 4.85 -2.69 26.82
C THR A 315 3.94 -1.64 27.44
N ILE A 316 2.76 -1.46 26.85
CA ILE A 316 1.69 -0.63 27.40
C ILE A 316 0.48 -1.53 27.67
N ILE A 317 -0.14 -1.38 28.84
CA ILE A 317 -1.33 -2.11 29.26
C ILE A 317 -2.39 -1.10 29.70
N GLY A 318 -3.51 -1.03 28.99
CA GLY A 318 -4.70 -0.28 29.40
C GLY A 318 -5.72 -1.19 30.07
N ALA A 319 -6.35 -0.70 31.13
CA ALA A 319 -7.35 -1.42 31.92
C ALA A 319 -8.71 -0.73 31.87
N GLU A 320 -9.77 -1.54 31.91
CA GLU A 320 -11.17 -1.12 31.92
C GLU A 320 -11.95 -1.96 32.94
N ASN A 321 -12.71 -1.29 33.81
CA ASN A 321 -13.62 -1.92 34.76
C ASN A 321 -15.02 -2.15 34.19
N GLY A 322 -15.41 -1.41 33.14
CA GLY A 322 -16.72 -1.46 32.51
C GLY A 322 -16.84 -2.34 31.26
N THR A 323 -17.97 -2.15 30.58
CA THR A 323 -18.31 -2.86 29.32
C THR A 323 -18.02 -2.03 28.07
N ALA A 324 -17.64 -0.77 28.22
CA ALA A 324 -17.45 0.18 27.13
C ALA A 324 -16.17 -0.06 26.30
N ASN A 325 -15.26 -0.91 26.78
CA ASN A 325 -14.00 -1.28 26.11
C ASN A 325 -13.14 -0.05 25.71
N LYS A 326 -13.06 0.95 26.60
CA LYS A 326 -12.28 2.18 26.38
C LYS A 326 -10.85 2.05 26.93
N TYR A 327 -10.62 1.17 27.91
CA TYR A 327 -9.29 0.85 28.46
C TYR A 327 -8.56 2.08 29.02
N ASN A 328 -9.32 2.96 29.65
CA ASN A 328 -8.88 4.28 30.10
C ASN A 328 -8.97 4.49 31.61
N ASP A 329 -9.24 3.43 32.40
CA ASP A 329 -9.33 3.52 33.88
C ASP A 329 -7.95 3.44 34.54
N SER A 330 -7.03 2.69 33.94
CA SER A 330 -5.62 2.68 34.32
C SER A 330 -4.74 2.34 33.12
N VAL A 331 -3.53 2.89 33.09
CA VAL A 331 -2.50 2.55 32.11
C VAL A 331 -1.19 2.23 32.84
N VAL A 332 -0.57 1.13 32.45
CA VAL A 332 0.76 0.71 32.91
C VAL A 332 1.70 0.68 31.72
N VAL A 333 2.87 1.32 31.87
CA VAL A 333 3.94 1.32 30.87
C VAL A 333 5.18 0.66 31.48
N LEU A 334 5.67 -0.35 30.80
CA LEU A 334 6.92 -1.05 31.09
C LEU A 334 7.95 -0.65 30.03
N ILE A 335 9.16 -0.31 30.44
CA ILE A 335 10.28 0.03 29.55
C ILE A 335 11.57 -0.62 30.04
N TRP A 336 12.36 -1.19 29.14
CA TRP A 336 13.65 -1.79 29.48
C TRP A 336 14.68 -1.58 28.37
N PRO A 337 15.98 -1.54 28.69
CA PRO A 337 17.03 -1.45 27.68
C PRO A 337 17.13 -2.74 26.86
N GLN A 338 17.78 -2.67 25.71
CA GLN A 338 18.17 -3.88 24.98
C GLN A 338 19.32 -4.57 25.71
N ALA A 339 19.23 -5.90 25.83
CA ALA A 339 20.34 -6.76 26.27
C ALA A 339 21.23 -7.15 25.08
#